data_AF-A0A1C4JVD2-F1
#
_entry.id   AF-A0A1C4JVD2-F1
#
_cell.length_a   1.000
_cell.length_b   1.000
_cell.length_c   1.000
_cell.angle_alpha   90.00
_cell.angle_beta   90.00
_cell.angle_gamma   90.00
#
_symmetry.space_group_name_H-M   'P 1'
#
loop_
_entity.id
_entity.type
_entity.pdbx_description
1 polymer ?
#
loop_
_entity_poly.entity_id
_entity_poly.type
_entity_poly.pdbx_seq_one_letter_code
_entity_poly.pdbx_strand_id
1 'polypeptide(L)' 'HADPGVLLPTGIATAIVQGVEDIVVPEAVSEAYVDAAAKAGETVGLTLLGGVGHFPLIDPAADACAVVAEEITQLAW' A
#
# COMPACT_ATOMS: atom_id res chain seq x y z
N HIS A 1 12.53 4.88 -15.86
CA HIS A 1 11.36 5.04 -14.97
C HIS A 1 10.65 3.70 -14.94
N ALA A 2 10.18 3.27 -13.77
CA ALA A 2 9.47 1.99 -13.60
C ALA A 2 8.09 2.31 -13.04
N ASP A 3 7.05 1.72 -13.63
CA ASP A 3 5.67 1.85 -13.20
C ASP A 3 5.11 0.44 -12.94
N PRO A 4 4.88 0.04 -11.68
CA PRO A 4 4.34 -1.28 -11.38
C PRO A 4 2.90 -1.46 -11.89
N GLY A 5 2.15 -0.37 -12.11
CA GLY A 5 0.78 -0.44 -12.60
C GLY A 5 0.66 -1.06 -14.00
N VAL A 6 1.73 -1.04 -14.81
CA VAL A 6 1.74 -1.67 -16.14
C VAL A 6 1.76 -3.20 -16.09
N LEU A 7 1.95 -3.79 -14.91
CA LEU A 7 1.97 -5.23 -14.69
C LEU A 7 0.62 -5.78 -14.21
N LEU A 8 -0.38 -4.91 -13.99
CA LEU A 8 -1.70 -5.32 -13.55
C LEU A 8 -2.51 -6.00 -14.68
N PRO A 9 -3.35 -7.01 -14.37
CA PRO A 9 -3.47 -7.65 -13.06
C PRO A 9 -2.29 -8.60 -12.82
N THR A 10 -1.86 -8.70 -11.57
CA THR A 10 -0.74 -9.56 -11.15
C THR A 10 -1.19 -10.96 -10.76
N GLY A 11 -2.46 -11.11 -10.32
CA GLY A 11 -2.97 -12.34 -9.73
C GLY A 11 -2.39 -12.65 -8.34
N ILE A 12 -1.70 -11.69 -7.72
CA ILE A 12 -1.13 -11.80 -6.38
C ILE A 12 -2.02 -11.01 -5.41
N ALA A 13 -2.38 -11.63 -4.29
CA ALA A 13 -3.09 -10.93 -3.22
C ALA A 13 -2.22 -9.77 -2.72
N THR A 14 -2.73 -8.54 -2.84
CA THR A 14 -1.95 -7.31 -2.63
C THR A 14 -2.68 -6.36 -1.69
N ALA A 15 -1.93 -5.77 -0.75
CA ALA A 15 -2.39 -4.70 0.13
C ALA A 15 -1.36 -3.55 0.11
N ILE A 16 -1.84 -2.32 0.29
CA ILE A 16 -1.03 -1.12 0.41
C ILE A 16 -1.32 -0.46 1.76
N VAL A 17 -0.26 -0.13 2.50
CA VAL A 17 -0.34 0.72 3.70
C VAL A 17 0.43 2.00 3.40
N GLN A 18 -0.20 3.15 3.62
CA GLN A 18 0.32 4.46 3.26
C GLN A 18 0.19 5.44 4.42
N GLY A 19 1.24 6.21 4.67
CA GLY A 19 1.21 7.35 5.57
C GLY A 19 0.64 8.59 4.86
N VAL A 20 -0.32 9.27 5.48
CA VAL A 20 -0.98 10.46 4.89
C VAL A 20 -0.01 11.65 4.81
N GLU A 21 0.96 11.73 5.72
CA GLU A 21 1.97 12.78 5.80
C GLU A 21 3.26 12.43 5.04
N ASP A 22 3.22 11.39 4.19
CA ASP A 22 4.32 11.06 3.30
C ASP A 22 4.48 12.11 2.19
N ILE A 23 5.57 12.89 2.30
CA ILE A 23 5.95 13.89 1.30
C ILE A 23 6.94 13.36 0.24
N VAL A 24 7.47 12.15 0.43
CA VAL A 24 8.43 11.50 -0.49
C VAL A 24 7.66 10.77 -1.58
N VAL A 25 6.63 10.01 -1.20
CA VAL A 25 5.71 9.33 -2.11
C VAL A 25 4.28 9.73 -1.71
N PRO A 26 3.66 10.67 -2.44
CA PRO A 26 2.32 11.14 -2.11
C PRO A 26 1.27 10.02 -2.18
N GLU A 27 0.26 10.11 -1.32
CA GLU A 27 -0.88 9.18 -1.23
C GLU A 27 -1.54 8.88 -2.59
N ALA A 28 -1.61 9.88 -3.47
CA ALA A 28 -2.19 9.75 -4.82
C ALA A 28 -1.52 8.65 -5.67
N VAL A 29 -0.28 8.26 -5.38
CA VAL A 29 0.39 7.14 -6.08
C VAL A 29 -0.28 5.81 -5.69
N SER A 30 -0.58 5.63 -4.40
CA SER A 30 -1.24 4.46 -3.85
C SER A 30 -2.69 4.37 -4.34
N GLU A 31 -3.42 5.49 -4.32
CA GLU A 31 -4.78 5.57 -4.89
C GLU A 31 -4.80 5.22 -6.38
N ALA A 32 -3.87 5.75 -7.16
CA ALA A 32 -3.77 5.48 -8.59
C ALA A 32 -3.53 3.99 -8.89
N TYR A 33 -2.71 3.31 -8.08
CA TYR A 33 -2.49 1.87 -8.25
C TYR A 33 -3.74 1.06 -7.91
N VAL A 34 -4.44 1.39 -6.82
CA VAL A 34 -5.71 0.74 -6.43
C VAL A 34 -6.77 0.90 -7.52
N ASP A 35 -6.91 2.11 -8.06
CA ASP A 35 -7.81 2.41 -9.16
C ASP A 35 -7.47 1.62 -10.42
N ALA A 36 -6.18 1.53 -10.77
CA ALA A 36 -5.72 0.76 -11.91
C ALA A 36 -5.99 -0.74 -11.72
N ALA A 37 -5.74 -1.27 -10.52
CA ALA A 37 -5.98 -2.67 -10.19
C ALA A 37 -7.47 -3.01 -10.29
N ALA A 38 -8.34 -2.16 -9.71
CA ALA A 38 -9.78 -2.34 -9.78
C ALA A 38 -10.29 -2.34 -11.24
N LYS A 39 -9.77 -1.44 -12.09
CA LYS A 39 -10.09 -1.43 -13.54
C LYS A 39 -9.61 -2.69 -14.26
N ALA A 40 -8.52 -3.30 -13.80
CA ALA A 40 -7.99 -4.56 -14.30
C ALA A 40 -8.70 -5.81 -13.71
N GLY A 41 -9.64 -5.63 -12.79
CA GLY A 41 -10.37 -6.72 -12.13
C GLY A 41 -9.64 -7.34 -10.93
N GLU A 42 -8.62 -6.66 -10.39
CA GLU A 42 -7.89 -7.05 -9.19
C GLU A 42 -8.24 -6.12 -8.03
N THR A 43 -8.64 -6.70 -6.90
CA THR A 43 -8.93 -5.92 -5.69
C THR A 43 -7.66 -5.78 -4.87
N VAL A 44 -7.29 -4.54 -4.55
CA VAL A 44 -6.16 -4.20 -3.69
C VAL A 44 -6.67 -3.40 -2.49
N GLY A 45 -6.35 -3.84 -1.29
CA GLY A 45 -6.68 -3.10 -0.07
C GLY A 45 -5.78 -1.88 0.11
N LEU A 46 -6.35 -0.77 0.60
CA LEU A 46 -5.61 0.46 0.93
C LEU A 46 -5.91 0.89 2.37
N THR A 47 -4.87 0.92 3.19
CA THR A 47 -4.94 1.38 4.59
C THR A 47 -4.15 2.68 4.74
N LEU A 48 -4.84 3.77 5.10
CA LEU A 48 -4.26 5.09 5.28
C LEU A 48 -4.03 5.38 6.77
N LEU A 49 -2.81 5.76 7.13
CA LEU A 49 -2.42 6.09 8.50
C LEU A 49 -2.16 7.60 8.64
N GLY A 50 -2.97 8.28 9.45
CA GLY A 50 -2.74 9.68 9.80
C GLY A 50 -1.62 9.85 10.84
N GLY A 51 -0.93 10.98 10.78
CA GLY A 51 0.27 11.27 11.56
C GLY A 51 1.53 10.49 11.15
N VAL A 52 1.51 9.78 10.02
CA VAL A 52 2.57 8.86 9.59
C VAL A 52 3.20 9.35 8.28
N GLY A 53 4.52 9.50 8.30
CA GLY A 53 5.32 9.81 7.10
C GLY A 53 5.85 8.57 6.39
N HIS A 54 6.84 8.75 5.52
CA HIS A 54 7.37 7.69 4.66
C HIS A 54 8.00 6.48 5.40
N PHE A 55 8.80 6.75 6.44
CA PHE A 55 9.68 5.74 7.04
C PHE A 55 9.08 4.88 8.18
N PRO A 56 8.13 5.36 9.01
CA PRO A 56 7.60 4.54 10.11
C PRO A 56 6.94 3.22 9.69
N LEU A 57 6.47 3.10 8.45
CA LEU A 57 5.92 1.84 7.91
C LEU A 57 6.99 0.77 7.64
N ILE A 58 8.26 1.18 7.56
CA ILE A 58 9.41 0.33 7.22
C ILE A 58 10.20 -0.05 8.49
N ASP A 59 10.20 0.83 9.50
CA ASP A 59 10.90 0.60 10.77
C ASP A 59 10.15 -0.44 11.63
N PRO A 60 10.70 -1.65 11.84
CA PRO A 60 10.02 -2.69 12.61
C PRO A 60 9.77 -2.32 14.08
N ALA A 61 10.42 -1.28 14.60
CA ALA A 61 10.21 -0.80 15.96
C ALA A 61 9.07 0.22 16.08
N ALA A 62 8.52 0.72 14.96
CA ALA A 62 7.45 1.71 14.97
C ALA A 62 6.06 1.06 14.95
N ASP A 63 5.11 1.68 15.65
CA ASP A 63 3.71 1.20 15.72
C ASP A 63 3.07 1.08 14.33
N ALA A 64 3.42 1.98 13.40
CA ALA A 64 2.91 1.95 12.03
C ALA A 64 3.32 0.67 11.25
N CYS A 65 4.49 0.09 11.55
CA CYS A 65 4.92 -1.16 10.93
C CYS A 65 4.09 -2.36 11.39
N ALA A 66 3.48 -2.32 12.59
CA ALA A 66 2.59 -3.38 13.05
C ALA A 66 1.37 -3.52 12.13
N VAL A 67 0.82 -2.41 11.63
CA VAL A 67 -0.29 -2.42 10.66
C VAL A 67 0.12 -3.12 9.36
N VAL A 68 1.36 -2.92 8.87
CA VAL A 68 1.87 -3.63 7.68
C VAL A 68 1.91 -5.13 7.92
N ALA A 69 2.37 -5.57 9.09
CA ALA A 69 2.39 -6.99 9.44
C ALA A 69 0.98 -7.59 9.57
N GLU A 70 0.03 -6.81 10.11
CA GLU A 70 -1.39 -7.20 10.18
C GLU A 70 -1.98 -7.38 8.78
N GLU A 71 -1.80 -6.43 7.86
CA GLU A 71 -2.31 -6.54 6.49
C GLU A 71 -1.73 -7.76 5.75
N ILE A 72 -0.43 -8.01 5.88
CA ILE A 72 0.20 -9.22 5.33
C ILE A 72 -0.44 -10.49 5.90
N THR A 73 -0.72 -10.50 7.21
CA THR A 73 -1.38 -11.64 7.86
C THR A 73 -2.78 -11.85 7.32
N GLN A 74 -3.54 -10.78 7.04
CA GLN A 74 -4.89 -10.88 6.47
C GLN A 74 -4.88 -11.47 5.06
N LEU A 75 -3.87 -11.21 4.23
CA LEU A 75 -3.75 -11.79 2.89
C LEU A 75 -3.47 -13.30 2.89
N ALA A 76 -3.01 -13.86 4.02
CA ALA A 76 -2.69 -15.28 4.14
C ALA A 76 -3.92 -16.18 4.41
N TRP A 77 -5.09 -15.58 4.64
CA TRP A 77 -6.36 -16.25 4.97
C TRP A 77 -7.45 -15.91 3.97
#